data_AF-A0A6A4GT58-F1
#
_entry.id   AF-A0A6A4GT58-F1
#
_cell.length_a   1.000
_cell.length_b   1.000
_cell.length_c   1.000
_cell.angle_alpha   90.00
_cell.angle_beta   90.00
_cell.angle_gamma   90.00
#
_symmetry.space_group_name_H-M   'P 1'
#
loop_
_entity.id
_entity.type
_entity.pdbx_description
1 polymer ?
#
loop_
_entity_poly.entity_id
_entity_poly.type
_entity_poly.pdbx_seq_one_letter_code
_entity_poly.pdbx_strand_id
1 'polypeptide(L)'
;MTGSATNLDTDSTTSTTSASQNSNSGSTAPFDSQSQYTGSVAAPRKEILTFVLPDEEGDDDRHALVPLPKTYDEAVACAIRVLGTYMGDATPSNIRLRSRIQDVQRKWIWADIDPENWQLLVSSGDNVGVFEKIRVPRGIHHFMHGEVFLSFGKKETQNRLVWSNVTQPANPPGRGLTYTLVGRPSKLIDAIQIIRALPMTSNVPYEWTEARKQVKDWTEEDWAEATSKIKFYKFVNPNLSTAVYQELPPIAYTNDDVWRVLVPMPGEVLGVVLPPKSEVLPFKSEY
;
A
#
# COMPACT_ATOMS: atom_id res chain seq x y z
N MET A 1 43.37 17.67 4.72
CA MET A 1 43.01 18.52 3.57
C MET A 1 41.72 19.23 3.93
N THR A 2 41.82 20.55 4.06
CA THR A 2 40.83 21.48 4.58
C THR A 2 40.03 22.12 3.46
N GLY A 3 38.75 22.36 3.72
CA GLY A 3 37.93 23.36 3.02
C GLY A 3 36.64 22.78 2.45
N SER A 4 35.53 23.49 2.37
CA SER A 4 35.11 24.77 2.95
C SER A 4 33.59 24.79 2.79
N ALA A 5 32.88 25.27 3.82
CA ALA A 5 31.44 25.52 3.75
C ALA A 5 31.17 26.87 3.07
N THR A 6 30.10 26.95 2.28
CA THR A 6 29.50 28.21 1.85
C THR A 6 28.00 28.15 2.09
N ASN A 7 27.55 28.96 3.05
CA ASN A 7 26.17 29.36 3.25
C ASN A 7 25.73 30.32 2.14
N LEU A 8 24.47 30.22 1.72
CA LEU A 8 23.79 31.22 0.91
C LEU A 8 22.42 31.48 1.55
N ASP A 9 22.36 32.58 2.29
CA ASP A 9 21.14 33.30 2.63
C ASP A 9 20.61 34.00 1.38
N THR A 10 19.29 34.05 1.18
CA THR A 10 18.63 35.20 0.54
C THR A 10 17.12 35.22 0.81
N ASP A 11 16.78 36.16 1.69
CA ASP A 11 15.69 37.13 1.65
C ASP A 11 14.23 36.74 1.38
N SER A 12 13.47 37.01 2.45
CA SER A 12 12.01 37.17 2.50
C SER A 12 11.57 38.50 1.88
N THR A 13 10.48 38.51 1.12
CA THR A 13 9.73 39.73 0.78
C THR A 13 8.23 39.52 0.97
N THR A 14 7.75 39.94 2.14
CA THR A 14 6.34 40.21 2.44
C THR A 14 5.86 41.43 1.64
N SER A 15 4.71 41.31 0.98
CA SER A 15 3.98 42.44 0.41
C SER A 15 2.56 42.46 0.95
N THR A 16 2.30 43.47 1.78
CA THR A 16 1.03 43.82 2.40
C THR A 16 0.40 44.94 1.58
N THR A 17 -0.81 44.77 1.02
CA THR A 17 -1.54 45.90 0.42
C THR A 17 -3.05 45.80 0.63
N SER A 18 -3.49 46.56 1.64
CA SER A 18 -4.58 47.53 1.62
C SER A 18 -6.03 47.11 1.34
N ALA A 19 -6.82 47.36 2.38
CA ALA A 19 -8.27 47.49 2.42
C ALA A 19 -8.82 48.56 1.48
N SER A 20 -10.07 48.35 1.04
CA SER A 20 -10.92 49.43 0.55
C SER A 20 -12.28 49.33 1.25
N GLN A 21 -12.53 50.30 2.13
CA GLN A 21 -13.80 50.57 2.76
C GLN A 21 -14.70 51.22 1.72
N ASN A 22 -15.92 50.68 1.53
CA ASN A 22 -16.96 51.38 0.81
C ASN A 22 -18.20 51.49 1.69
N SER A 23 -18.25 52.60 2.41
CA SER A 23 -19.44 53.12 3.07
C SER A 23 -20.40 53.63 2.01
N ASN A 24 -21.62 53.08 1.94
CA ASN A 24 -22.70 53.79 1.27
C ASN A 24 -24.00 53.76 2.06
N SER A 25 -24.55 54.96 2.14
CA SER A 25 -25.54 55.44 3.08
C SER A 25 -26.95 55.26 2.53
N GLY A 26 -27.87 54.96 3.45
CA GLY A 26 -29.20 55.59 3.54
C GLY A 26 -30.17 55.43 2.36
N SER A 27 -31.21 54.61 2.57
CA SER A 27 -32.56 54.99 2.16
C SER A 27 -33.60 54.25 3.01
N THR A 28 -34.20 54.98 3.95
CA THR A 28 -35.36 54.59 4.74
C THR A 28 -36.63 54.78 3.91
N ALA A 29 -37.31 53.68 3.58
CA ALA A 29 -38.65 53.67 3.02
C ALA A 29 -39.66 53.14 4.06
N PRO A 30 -40.93 53.58 3.99
CA PRO A 30 -41.91 53.37 5.04
C PRO A 30 -42.48 51.94 5.06
N PHE A 31 -42.79 51.54 6.28
CA PHE A 31 -43.24 50.25 6.75
C PHE A 31 -44.72 50.01 6.37
N ASP A 32 -44.96 49.16 5.37
CA ASP A 32 -46.30 48.63 5.07
C ASP A 32 -46.42 47.20 5.60
N SER A 33 -47.27 47.05 6.61
CA SER A 33 -47.54 45.79 7.31
C SER A 33 -48.60 45.00 6.56
N GLN A 34 -48.16 44.07 5.69
CA GLN A 34 -48.99 42.95 5.28
C GLN A 34 -48.23 41.64 5.47
N SER A 35 -48.58 40.97 6.57
CA SER A 35 -48.18 39.63 6.94
C SER A 35 -48.67 38.60 5.93
N GLN A 36 -47.86 38.33 4.91
CA GLN A 36 -47.90 37.09 4.15
C GLN A 36 -46.81 36.17 4.70
N TYR A 37 -47.21 35.22 5.55
CA TYR A 37 -46.39 34.06 5.88
C TYR A 37 -46.32 33.16 4.65
N THR A 38 -45.55 33.56 3.65
CA THR A 38 -45.01 32.61 2.67
C THR A 38 -43.94 31.83 3.42
N GLY A 39 -44.22 30.54 3.67
CA GLY A 39 -43.23 29.63 4.23
C GLY A 39 -42.01 29.64 3.32
N SER A 40 -41.00 30.41 3.70
CA SER A 40 -39.70 30.43 3.06
C SER A 40 -39.12 29.04 3.24
N VAL A 41 -39.31 28.19 2.22
CA VAL A 41 -38.63 26.92 2.11
C VAL A 41 -37.17 27.29 1.97
N ALA A 42 -36.47 27.34 3.10
CA ALA A 42 -35.06 27.65 3.15
C ALA A 42 -34.37 26.72 2.16
N ALA A 43 -33.72 27.32 1.14
CA ALA A 43 -33.03 26.54 0.12
C ALA A 43 -32.11 25.55 0.83
N PRO A 44 -32.12 24.26 0.42
CA PRO A 44 -31.33 23.24 1.09
C PRO A 44 -29.87 23.70 1.13
N ARG A 45 -29.33 23.80 2.35
CA ARG A 45 -27.93 24.18 2.54
C ARG A 45 -27.08 23.13 1.83
N LYS A 46 -26.15 23.58 0.99
CA LYS A 46 -25.21 22.66 0.33
C LYS A 46 -24.32 22.05 1.42
N GLU A 47 -24.50 20.76 1.66
CA GLU A 47 -23.68 20.00 2.59
C GLU A 47 -22.32 19.72 1.93
N ILE A 48 -21.24 20.16 2.57
CA ILE A 48 -19.87 20.10 2.04
C ILE A 48 -19.03 19.26 3.00
N LEU A 49 -18.16 18.42 2.45
CA LEU A 49 -17.14 17.66 3.16
C LEU A 49 -15.76 18.06 2.66
N THR A 50 -14.77 18.10 3.56
CA THR A 50 -13.37 18.30 3.19
C THR A 50 -12.62 16.97 3.26
N PHE A 51 -12.14 16.47 2.13
CA PHE A 51 -11.15 15.41 2.13
C PHE A 51 -9.76 15.97 2.38
N VAL A 52 -8.98 15.27 3.19
CA VAL A 52 -7.59 15.59 3.52
C VAL A 52 -6.74 14.40 3.13
N LEU A 53 -5.74 14.57 2.27
CA LEU A 53 -4.71 13.57 2.02
C LEU A 53 -3.44 14.05 2.73
N PRO A 54 -3.12 13.49 3.91
CA PRO A 54 -1.97 13.96 4.67
C PRO A 54 -0.66 13.62 3.97
N ASP A 55 0.26 14.58 3.95
CA ASP A 55 1.63 14.33 3.48
C ASP A 55 2.51 13.92 4.67
N GLU A 56 3.32 12.88 4.48
CA GLU A 56 4.25 12.42 5.51
C GLU A 56 5.62 13.07 5.40
N GLU A 57 5.98 13.56 4.22
CA GLU A 57 7.27 14.18 3.97
C GLU A 57 7.30 15.64 4.44
N GLY A 58 6.16 16.16 4.94
CA GLY A 58 6.02 17.51 5.49
C GLY A 58 5.66 18.56 4.44
N ASP A 59 5.45 18.15 3.19
CA ASP A 59 4.94 18.99 2.12
C ASP A 59 3.41 19.12 2.26
N ASP A 60 2.94 20.08 3.05
CA ASP A 60 1.53 20.54 3.19
C ASP A 60 0.40 19.54 2.80
N ASP A 61 -0.45 19.18 3.78
CA ASP A 61 -1.66 18.37 3.56
C ASP A 61 -2.48 18.84 2.34
N ARG A 62 -2.90 17.89 1.50
CA ARG A 62 -3.72 18.20 0.31
C ARG A 62 -5.19 18.16 0.67
N HIS A 63 -5.92 19.21 0.35
CA HIS A 63 -7.34 19.35 0.67
C HIS A 63 -8.22 19.36 -0.59
N ALA A 64 -9.39 18.73 -0.52
CA ALA A 64 -10.41 18.79 -1.56
C ALA A 64 -11.80 18.96 -0.96
N LEU A 65 -12.57 19.94 -1.45
CA LEU A 65 -13.95 20.17 -1.06
C LEU A 65 -14.90 19.42 -2.00
N VAL A 66 -15.80 18.61 -1.44
CA VAL A 66 -16.79 17.84 -2.21
C VAL A 66 -18.19 17.97 -1.60
N PRO A 67 -19.27 17.73 -2.36
CA PRO A 67 -20.58 17.50 -1.76
C PRO A 67 -20.53 16.31 -0.79
N LEU A 68 -21.26 16.40 0.33
CA LEU A 68 -21.28 15.34 1.34
C LEU A 68 -21.77 14.01 0.73
N PRO A 69 -20.91 12.98 0.64
CA PRO A 69 -21.31 11.67 0.13
C PRO A 69 -22.31 10.99 1.08
N LYS A 70 -23.28 10.26 0.53
CA LYS A 70 -24.32 9.58 1.31
C LYS A 70 -23.85 8.24 1.87
N THR A 71 -22.84 7.63 1.24
CA THR A 71 -22.29 6.34 1.65
C THR A 71 -20.77 6.37 1.68
N TYR A 72 -20.18 5.41 2.40
CA TYR A 72 -18.73 5.25 2.45
C TYR A 72 -18.13 4.98 1.06
N ASP A 73 -18.76 4.12 0.25
CA ASP A 73 -18.27 3.81 -1.10
C ASP A 73 -18.33 5.02 -2.04
N GLU A 74 -19.38 5.84 -1.94
CA GLU A 74 -19.47 7.11 -2.67
C GLU A 74 -18.36 8.07 -2.25
N ALA A 75 -18.04 8.10 -0.95
CA ALA A 75 -16.94 8.89 -0.41
C ALA A 75 -15.58 8.42 -0.94
N VAL A 76 -15.32 7.11 -0.95
CA VAL A 76 -14.11 6.53 -1.53
C VAL A 76 -13.98 6.85 -3.01
N ALA A 77 -15.06 6.67 -3.79
CA ALA A 77 -15.07 7.00 -5.21
C ALA A 77 -14.81 8.50 -5.45
N CYS A 78 -15.40 9.39 -4.65
CA CYS A 78 -15.14 10.82 -4.72
C CYS A 78 -13.70 11.17 -4.34
N ALA A 79 -13.16 10.57 -3.28
CA ALA A 79 -11.78 10.77 -2.84
C ALA A 79 -10.78 10.36 -3.93
N ILE A 80 -10.98 9.19 -4.56
CA ILE A 80 -10.17 8.74 -5.70
C ILE A 80 -10.27 9.72 -6.86
N ARG A 81 -11.48 10.20 -7.19
CA ARG A 81 -11.69 11.14 -8.29
C ARG A 81 -10.96 12.47 -8.08
N VAL A 82 -10.95 13.00 -6.86
CA VAL A 82 -10.41 14.35 -6.56
C VAL A 82 -8.97 14.36 -6.07
N LEU A 83 -8.52 13.30 -5.40
CA LEU A 83 -7.18 13.19 -4.82
C LEU A 83 -6.36 12.02 -5.38
N GLY A 84 -6.92 11.19 -6.27
CA GLY A 84 -6.24 9.99 -6.77
C GLY A 84 -4.97 10.25 -7.58
N THR A 85 -4.86 11.42 -8.22
CA THR A 85 -3.60 11.86 -8.86
C THR A 85 -2.46 12.07 -7.84
N TYR A 86 -2.82 12.23 -6.57
CA TYR A 86 -1.91 12.38 -5.43
C TYR A 86 -1.72 11.10 -4.60
N MET A 87 -2.28 9.96 -5.03
CA MET A 87 -2.05 8.64 -4.43
C MET A 87 -1.07 7.80 -5.26
N GLY A 88 -0.41 6.81 -4.66
CA GLY A 88 0.39 5.82 -5.38
C GLY A 88 -0.49 4.72 -6.02
N ASP A 89 -1.50 4.25 -5.30
CA ASP A 89 -2.52 3.32 -5.75
C ASP A 89 -3.91 3.79 -5.30
N ALA A 90 -4.63 4.43 -6.23
CA ALA A 90 -5.95 4.99 -6.01
C ALA A 90 -7.10 3.97 -6.24
N THR A 91 -6.89 2.68 -5.97
CA THR A 91 -7.96 1.68 -6.07
C THR A 91 -8.88 1.69 -4.84
N PRO A 92 -10.20 1.44 -4.99
CA PRO A 92 -11.14 1.45 -3.86
C PRO A 92 -10.76 0.52 -2.71
N SER A 93 -10.16 -0.63 -3.02
CA SER A 93 -9.69 -1.60 -2.02
C SER A 93 -8.49 -1.10 -1.23
N ASN A 94 -7.66 -0.23 -1.79
CA ASN A 94 -6.49 0.35 -1.14
C ASN A 94 -6.79 1.64 -0.37
N ILE A 95 -7.95 2.26 -0.56
CA ILE A 95 -8.33 3.46 0.18
C ILE A 95 -9.01 3.10 1.50
N ARG A 96 -8.67 3.85 2.55
CA ARG A 96 -9.41 3.90 3.82
C ARG A 96 -9.65 5.36 4.21
N LEU A 97 -10.83 5.63 4.75
CA LEU A 97 -11.22 6.95 5.22
C LEU A 97 -11.09 7.00 6.74
N ARG A 98 -10.59 8.12 7.26
CA ARG A 98 -10.37 8.34 8.69
C ARG A 98 -11.01 9.64 9.14
N SER A 99 -11.59 9.65 10.33
CA SER A 99 -12.08 10.86 10.97
C SER A 99 -11.00 11.45 11.87
N ARG A 100 -10.95 12.78 11.94
CA ARG A 100 -10.02 13.49 12.83
C ARG A 100 -10.68 13.62 14.21
N ILE A 101 -10.14 12.91 15.20
CA ILE A 101 -10.67 12.92 16.58
C ILE A 101 -9.59 13.33 17.58
N GLN A 102 -10.00 13.82 18.75
CA GLN A 102 -9.09 14.05 19.87
C GLN A 102 -9.04 12.81 20.75
N ASP A 103 -7.84 12.35 21.08
CA ASP A 103 -7.64 11.29 22.07
C ASP A 103 -7.80 11.80 23.51
N VAL A 104 -7.62 10.90 24.49
CA VAL A 104 -7.70 11.23 25.92
C VAL A 104 -6.67 12.26 26.38
N GLN A 105 -5.60 12.49 25.59
CA GLN A 105 -4.56 13.48 25.83
C GLN A 105 -4.81 14.80 25.09
N ARG A 106 -5.97 14.96 24.43
CA ARG A 106 -6.32 16.08 23.55
C ARG A 106 -5.41 16.22 22.33
N LYS A 107 -4.73 15.15 21.92
CA LYS A 107 -3.97 15.10 20.69
C LYS A 107 -4.91 14.72 19.54
N TRP A 108 -4.81 15.45 18.43
CA TRP A 108 -5.51 15.08 17.20
C TRP A 108 -4.88 13.83 16.59
N ILE A 109 -5.71 12.83 16.35
CA ILE A 109 -5.36 11.58 15.69
C ILE A 109 -6.34 11.30 14.56
N TRP A 110 -5.92 10.43 13.63
CA TRP A 110 -6.77 9.91 12.57
C TRP A 110 -7.28 8.52 12.95
N ALA A 111 -8.59 8.40 13.17
CA ALA A 111 -9.23 7.13 13.50
C ALA A 111 -9.95 6.55 12.28
N ASP A 112 -9.79 5.24 12.04
CA ASP A 112 -10.46 4.53 10.94
C ASP A 112 -11.98 4.61 11.07
N ILE A 113 -12.66 4.94 9.96
CA ILE A 113 -14.13 4.94 9.88
C ILE A 113 -14.58 3.58 9.37
N ASP A 114 -15.42 2.89 10.14
CA ASP A 114 -16.10 1.69 9.65
C ASP A 114 -17.13 2.08 8.58
N PRO A 115 -17.15 1.43 7.38
CA PRO A 115 -18.10 1.74 6.32
C PRO A 115 -19.56 1.80 6.76
N GLU A 116 -20.00 0.95 7.70
CA GLU A 116 -21.39 0.90 8.19
C GLU A 116 -21.76 2.13 9.03
N ASN A 117 -20.76 2.79 9.62
CA ASN A 117 -20.94 3.92 10.52
C ASN A 117 -20.74 5.29 9.83
N TRP A 118 -20.60 5.32 8.50
CA TRP A 118 -20.32 6.55 7.75
C TRP A 118 -21.30 7.70 8.09
N GLN A 119 -22.61 7.44 7.99
CA GLN A 119 -23.64 8.46 8.22
C GLN A 119 -23.74 8.91 9.68
N LEU A 120 -23.23 8.10 10.62
CA LEU A 120 -23.22 8.44 12.04
C LEU A 120 -22.03 9.33 12.39
N LEU A 121 -20.88 9.10 11.75
CA LEU A 121 -19.60 9.68 12.13
C LEU A 121 -19.19 10.90 11.29
N VAL A 122 -19.82 11.11 10.14
CA VAL A 122 -19.44 12.17 9.20
C VAL A 122 -20.64 13.08 8.93
N SER A 123 -20.43 14.37 9.16
CA SER A 123 -21.39 15.44 8.96
C SER A 123 -20.83 16.52 8.01
N SER A 124 -21.71 17.39 7.52
CA SER A 124 -21.29 18.55 6.74
C SER A 124 -20.35 19.44 7.55
N GLY A 125 -19.22 19.82 6.96
CA GLY A 125 -18.17 20.63 7.57
C GLY A 125 -17.01 19.82 8.16
N ASP A 126 -17.13 18.49 8.25
CA ASP A 126 -16.08 17.65 8.78
C ASP A 126 -14.87 17.53 7.83
N ASN A 127 -13.74 17.14 8.42
CA ASN A 127 -12.53 16.77 7.71
C ASN A 127 -12.37 15.24 7.75
N VAL A 128 -12.35 14.62 6.58
CA VAL A 128 -12.12 13.18 6.44
C VAL A 128 -10.77 12.95 5.77
N GLY A 129 -9.89 12.28 6.49
CA GLY A 129 -8.58 11.89 6.01
C GLY A 129 -8.69 10.72 5.03
N VAL A 130 -7.96 10.78 3.94
CA VAL A 130 -7.89 9.76 2.89
C VAL A 130 -6.52 9.11 2.96
N PHE A 131 -6.48 7.81 3.22
CA PHE A 131 -5.23 7.08 3.43
C PHE A 131 -5.17 5.86 2.52
N GLU A 132 -3.98 5.56 2.03
CA GLU A 132 -3.66 4.30 1.37
C GLU A 132 -3.38 3.23 2.44
N LYS A 133 -3.93 2.02 2.26
CA LYS A 133 -3.65 0.86 3.11
C LYS A 133 -2.23 0.34 2.83
N ILE A 134 -1.86 0.32 1.56
CA ILE A 134 -0.52 0.02 1.07
C ILE A 134 0.00 1.30 0.44
N ARG A 135 1.04 1.87 1.06
CA ARG A 135 1.76 2.96 0.43
C ARG A 135 2.74 2.41 -0.58
N VAL A 136 2.57 2.82 -1.83
CA VAL A 136 3.58 2.68 -2.87
C VAL A 136 4.35 4.00 -2.84
N PRO A 137 5.59 4.05 -2.30
CA PRO A 137 6.37 5.28 -2.30
C PRO A 137 6.43 5.85 -3.72
N ARG A 138 6.03 7.11 -3.84
CA ARG A 138 6.12 7.84 -5.11
C ARG A 138 7.58 8.03 -5.44
N GLY A 139 7.93 7.83 -6.70
CA GLY A 139 9.29 8.09 -7.15
C GLY A 139 10.33 7.07 -6.70
N ILE A 140 9.96 5.79 -6.52
CA ILE A 140 10.92 4.69 -6.73
C ILE A 140 11.25 4.63 -8.23
N HIS A 141 11.92 5.67 -8.72
CA HIS A 141 12.49 5.72 -10.06
C HIS A 141 13.70 4.78 -10.17
N HIS A 142 14.26 4.39 -9.02
CA HIS A 142 15.39 3.48 -8.94
C HIS A 142 15.01 2.30 -8.07
N PHE A 143 14.65 1.19 -8.72
CA PHE A 143 14.58 -0.10 -8.04
C PHE A 143 15.96 -0.41 -7.47
N MET A 144 16.04 -0.56 -6.15
CA MET A 144 17.29 -0.94 -5.49
C MET A 144 17.63 -2.38 -5.86
N HIS A 145 18.58 -2.52 -6.78
CA HIS A 145 19.15 -3.81 -7.15
C HIS A 145 20.01 -4.35 -5.99
N GLY A 146 20.17 -5.66 -5.98
CA GLY A 146 20.96 -6.36 -4.99
C GLY A 146 20.51 -7.80 -4.89
N GLU A 147 20.93 -8.44 -3.82
CA GLU A 147 20.70 -9.86 -3.61
C GLU A 147 19.76 -10.08 -2.43
N VAL A 148 18.82 -11.01 -2.58
CA VAL A 148 17.91 -11.43 -1.52
C VAL A 148 18.09 -12.91 -1.23
N PHE A 149 17.87 -13.29 0.02
CA PHE A 149 17.81 -14.68 0.42
C PHE A 149 16.47 -15.28 0.01
N LEU A 150 16.47 -16.52 -0.46
CA LEU A 150 15.25 -17.22 -0.82
C LEU A 150 14.91 -18.28 0.24
N SER A 151 13.66 -18.29 0.71
CA SER A 151 13.12 -19.31 1.62
C SER A 151 11.88 -19.97 1.00
N PHE A 152 11.77 -21.29 1.14
CA PHE A 152 10.65 -22.08 0.60
C PHE A 152 9.73 -22.49 1.73
N GLY A 153 8.45 -22.16 1.57
CA GLY A 153 7.41 -22.57 2.50
C GLY A 153 6.76 -23.87 2.02
N LYS A 154 6.69 -24.86 2.90
CA LYS A 154 5.94 -26.09 2.72
C LYS A 154 4.75 -26.09 3.66
N LYS A 155 3.57 -26.37 3.12
CA LYS A 155 2.37 -26.58 3.92
C LYS A 155 2.45 -27.95 4.59
N GLU A 156 2.63 -27.98 5.91
CA GLU A 156 2.73 -29.22 6.69
C GLU A 156 1.34 -29.71 7.13
N THR A 157 0.47 -28.77 7.51
CA THR A 157 -0.96 -29.02 7.80
C THR A 157 -1.81 -27.91 7.19
N GLN A 158 -3.14 -28.00 7.26
CA GLN A 158 -4.05 -27.00 6.67
C GLN A 158 -3.72 -25.56 7.09
N ASN A 159 -3.23 -25.36 8.33
CA ASN A 159 -2.99 -24.04 8.91
C ASN A 159 -1.52 -23.79 9.28
N ARG A 160 -0.60 -24.71 8.97
CA ARG A 160 0.82 -24.56 9.32
C ARG A 160 1.69 -24.54 8.09
N LEU A 161 2.35 -23.40 7.88
CA LEU A 161 3.40 -23.22 6.90
C LEU A 161 4.75 -23.31 7.61
N VAL A 162 5.63 -24.17 7.10
CA VAL A 162 6.99 -24.35 7.61
C VAL A 162 7.95 -23.85 6.54
N TRP A 163 8.87 -22.99 6.95
CA TRP A 163 9.82 -22.34 6.06
C TRP A 163 11.18 -23.03 6.13
N SER A 164 11.86 -23.14 4.98
CA SER A 164 13.26 -23.55 4.93
C SER A 164 14.13 -22.51 5.65
N ASN A 165 15.11 -22.99 6.42
CA ASN A 165 16.09 -22.11 7.04
C ASN A 165 16.91 -21.38 5.96
N VAL A 166 17.09 -20.08 6.14
CA VAL A 166 17.93 -19.24 5.27
C VAL A 166 19.41 -19.40 5.63
N THR A 167 19.69 -19.58 6.92
CA THR A 167 21.02 -19.81 7.47
C THR A 167 21.08 -21.25 7.96
N GLN A 168 21.87 -22.09 7.29
CA GLN A 168 22.26 -23.37 7.85
C GLN A 168 23.65 -23.28 8.41
N PRO A 169 23.89 -23.61 9.69
CA PRO A 169 25.25 -23.80 10.16
C PRO A 169 25.89 -24.89 9.29
N ALA A 170 27.00 -24.53 8.67
CA ALA A 170 27.91 -25.42 7.98
C ALA A 170 28.05 -26.75 8.73
N ASN A 171 27.47 -27.85 8.22
CA ASN A 171 27.65 -29.18 8.81
C ASN A 171 28.10 -30.18 7.72
N PRO A 172 29.35 -30.70 7.78
CA PRO A 172 30.34 -30.51 8.83
C PRO A 172 30.88 -29.07 8.89
N PRO A 173 31.34 -28.61 10.08
CA PRO A 173 32.00 -27.33 10.25
C PRO A 173 33.21 -27.25 9.32
N GLY A 174 33.08 -26.52 8.22
CA GLY A 174 34.07 -26.45 7.15
C GLY A 174 33.48 -26.33 5.74
N ARG A 175 32.23 -26.76 5.52
CA ARG A 175 31.47 -26.39 4.31
C ARG A 175 30.62 -25.18 4.61
N GLY A 176 31.06 -23.99 4.20
CA GLY A 176 30.43 -22.69 4.52
C GLY A 176 28.89 -22.68 4.43
N LEU A 177 28.28 -21.70 5.10
CA LEU A 177 26.82 -21.50 5.13
C LEU A 177 26.25 -21.64 3.70
N THR A 178 25.36 -22.61 3.47
CA THR A 178 24.66 -22.72 2.19
C THR A 178 23.39 -21.88 2.26
N TYR A 179 23.40 -20.73 1.61
CA TYR A 179 22.24 -19.88 1.42
C TYR A 179 21.89 -19.80 -0.07
N THR A 180 20.61 -19.72 -0.39
CA THR A 180 20.16 -19.46 -1.76
C THR A 180 20.04 -17.96 -1.95
N LEU A 181 21.09 -17.36 -2.49
CA LEU A 181 21.12 -15.95 -2.83
C LEU A 181 20.69 -15.77 -4.28
N VAL A 182 19.75 -14.86 -4.52
CA VAL A 182 19.25 -14.57 -5.86
C VAL A 182 19.20 -13.06 -6.08
N GLY A 183 19.35 -12.63 -7.33
CA GLY A 183 19.11 -11.24 -7.67
C GLY A 183 17.68 -10.85 -7.27
N ARG A 184 17.53 -9.69 -6.62
CA ARG A 184 16.24 -9.13 -6.21
C ARG A 184 15.35 -8.95 -7.45
N PRO A 185 14.22 -9.66 -7.57
CA PRO A 185 13.41 -9.64 -8.79
C PRO A 185 12.68 -8.31 -8.92
N SER A 186 12.89 -7.61 -10.05
CA SER A 186 12.25 -6.32 -10.32
C SER A 186 10.80 -6.45 -10.77
N LYS A 187 10.41 -7.65 -11.22
CA LYS A 187 9.08 -8.02 -11.68
C LYS A 187 8.71 -9.41 -11.19
N LEU A 188 7.41 -9.69 -11.15
CA LEU A 188 6.91 -11.03 -10.81
C LEU A 188 7.49 -12.11 -11.75
N ILE A 189 7.55 -11.82 -13.05
CA ILE A 189 8.06 -12.77 -14.04
C ILE A 189 9.54 -13.12 -13.79
N ASP A 190 10.35 -12.16 -13.36
CA ASP A 190 11.76 -12.39 -13.00
C ASP A 190 11.85 -13.36 -11.81
N ALA A 191 10.99 -13.16 -10.80
CA ALA A 191 10.94 -14.02 -9.62
C ALA A 191 10.59 -15.46 -9.99
N ILE A 192 9.62 -15.64 -10.89
CA ILE A 192 9.22 -16.96 -11.40
C ILE A 192 10.36 -17.60 -12.18
N GLN A 193 11.05 -16.84 -13.04
CA GLN A 193 12.20 -17.35 -13.79
C GLN A 193 13.35 -17.79 -12.87
N ILE A 194 13.61 -17.03 -11.80
CA ILE A 194 14.57 -17.42 -10.75
C ILE A 194 14.17 -18.77 -10.14
N ILE A 195 12.90 -18.92 -9.73
CA ILE A 195 12.38 -20.17 -9.15
C ILE A 195 12.50 -21.33 -10.15
N ARG A 196 12.20 -21.10 -11.44
CA ARG A 196 12.32 -22.10 -12.52
C ARG A 196 13.76 -22.56 -12.76
N ALA A 197 14.74 -21.66 -12.62
CA ALA A 197 16.14 -21.94 -12.93
C ALA A 197 16.87 -22.67 -11.79
N LEU A 198 16.47 -22.43 -10.54
CA LEU A 198 17.16 -22.95 -9.36
C LEU A 198 17.25 -24.51 -9.28
N PRO A 199 16.26 -25.33 -9.72
CA PRO A 199 16.37 -26.79 -9.77
C PRO A 199 17.53 -27.31 -10.62
N MET A 200 18.03 -26.48 -11.54
CA MET A 200 19.11 -26.82 -12.46
C MET A 200 20.49 -26.53 -11.88
N THR A 201 20.56 -25.81 -10.76
CA THR A 201 21.82 -25.50 -10.09
C THR A 201 22.28 -26.69 -9.24
N SER A 202 23.58 -26.98 -9.23
CA SER A 202 24.15 -28.13 -8.49
C SER A 202 24.29 -27.89 -6.98
N ASN A 203 24.13 -26.64 -6.52
CA ASN A 203 24.46 -26.19 -5.17
C ASN A 203 23.24 -25.77 -4.34
N VAL A 204 22.06 -26.33 -4.61
CA VAL A 204 20.86 -25.97 -3.85
C VAL A 204 20.81 -26.70 -2.50
N PRO A 205 20.45 -26.03 -1.40
CA PRO A 205 20.34 -26.62 -0.07
C PRO A 205 19.46 -27.88 -0.02
N TYR A 206 19.58 -28.70 1.02
CA TYR A 206 18.80 -29.94 1.11
C TYR A 206 17.28 -29.69 1.12
N GLU A 207 16.82 -28.60 1.73
CA GLU A 207 15.41 -28.19 1.79
C GLU A 207 14.82 -27.96 0.40
N TRP A 208 15.69 -27.57 -0.52
CA TRP A 208 15.38 -27.38 -1.93
C TRP A 208 15.07 -28.70 -2.64
N THR A 209 15.53 -29.84 -2.10
CA THR A 209 15.29 -31.15 -2.70
C THR A 209 13.79 -31.46 -2.78
N GLU A 210 13.00 -31.05 -1.80
CA GLU A 210 11.56 -31.28 -1.77
C GLU A 210 10.82 -30.39 -2.77
N ALA A 211 11.12 -29.09 -2.78
CA ALA A 211 10.59 -28.17 -3.78
C ALA A 211 10.98 -28.59 -5.21
N ARG A 212 12.23 -29.02 -5.39
CA ARG A 212 12.74 -29.58 -6.66
C ARG A 212 11.96 -30.80 -7.10
N LYS A 213 11.70 -31.77 -6.21
CA LYS A 213 10.87 -32.94 -6.54
C LYS A 213 9.47 -32.53 -7.02
N GLN A 214 8.90 -31.48 -6.43
CA GLN A 214 7.58 -30.98 -6.78
C GLN A 214 7.52 -30.40 -8.21
N VAL A 215 8.54 -29.64 -8.62
CA VAL A 215 8.57 -28.95 -9.92
C VAL A 215 9.38 -29.64 -11.01
N LYS A 216 10.10 -30.74 -10.69
CA LYS A 216 11.03 -31.41 -11.61
C LYS A 216 10.39 -31.77 -12.95
N ASP A 217 9.13 -32.18 -12.91
CA ASP A 217 8.38 -32.69 -14.07
C ASP A 217 7.30 -31.69 -14.55
N TRP A 218 7.37 -30.42 -14.13
CA TRP A 218 6.43 -29.40 -14.60
C TRP A 218 6.72 -29.02 -16.04
N THR A 219 5.69 -29.04 -16.89
CA THR A 219 5.74 -28.51 -18.25
C THR A 219 5.60 -26.99 -18.27
N GLU A 220 5.73 -26.36 -19.44
CA GLU A 220 5.47 -24.92 -19.59
C GLU A 220 4.02 -24.57 -19.25
N GLU A 221 3.07 -25.45 -19.57
CA GLU A 221 1.67 -25.32 -19.20
C GLU A 221 1.47 -25.39 -17.68
N ASP A 222 2.11 -26.35 -17.00
CA ASP A 222 2.07 -26.46 -15.54
C ASP A 222 2.59 -25.17 -14.88
N TRP A 223 3.69 -24.62 -15.40
CA TRP A 223 4.23 -23.36 -14.89
C TRP A 223 3.33 -22.16 -15.18
N ALA A 224 2.68 -22.11 -16.35
CA ALA A 224 1.74 -21.05 -16.68
C ALA A 224 0.54 -21.07 -15.72
N GLU A 225 0.01 -22.24 -15.40
CA GLU A 225 -1.07 -22.39 -14.42
C GLU A 225 -0.59 -22.06 -13.00
N ALA A 226 0.55 -22.63 -12.59
CA ALA A 226 1.11 -22.43 -11.26
C ALA A 226 1.47 -20.97 -10.98
N THR A 227 1.85 -20.19 -11.99
CA THR A 227 2.18 -18.76 -11.86
C THR A 227 1.09 -17.97 -11.13
N SER A 228 -0.19 -18.28 -11.37
CA SER A 228 -1.32 -17.63 -10.70
C SER A 228 -1.55 -18.08 -9.24
N LYS A 229 -0.93 -19.20 -8.85
CA LYS A 229 -1.13 -19.86 -7.55
C LYS A 229 0.12 -19.77 -6.65
N ILE A 230 1.28 -19.41 -7.19
CA ILE A 230 2.49 -19.16 -6.42
C ILE A 230 2.24 -17.97 -5.50
N LYS A 231 2.58 -18.13 -4.22
CA LYS A 231 2.46 -17.08 -3.22
C LYS A 231 3.84 -16.65 -2.77
N PHE A 232 4.08 -15.34 -2.76
CA PHE A 232 5.28 -14.73 -2.23
C PHE A 232 5.02 -14.15 -0.85
N TYR A 233 6.06 -14.15 -0.02
CA TYR A 233 6.02 -13.65 1.34
C TYR A 233 7.25 -12.80 1.63
N LYS A 234 7.10 -11.80 2.49
CA LYS A 234 8.22 -11.07 3.09
C LYS A 234 8.33 -11.42 4.57
N PHE A 235 9.55 -11.48 5.08
CA PHE A 235 9.80 -11.71 6.50
C PHE A 235 10.05 -10.38 7.20
N VAL A 236 9.44 -10.18 8.36
CA VAL A 236 9.43 -8.89 9.08
C VAL A 236 10.54 -8.83 10.15
N ASN A 237 11.26 -9.93 10.36
CA ASN A 237 12.26 -10.04 11.41
C ASN A 237 13.67 -9.68 10.87
N PRO A 238 14.39 -8.74 11.50
CA PRO A 238 15.69 -8.27 11.02
C PRO A 238 16.80 -9.34 11.01
N ASN A 239 16.64 -10.45 11.74
CA ASN A 239 17.69 -11.46 11.92
C ASN A 239 17.59 -12.64 10.95
N LEU A 240 17.05 -12.44 9.74
CA LEU A 240 16.77 -13.51 8.76
C LEU A 240 15.89 -14.65 9.31
N SER A 241 15.14 -14.36 10.39
CA SER A 241 14.28 -15.34 11.03
C SER A 241 13.03 -15.54 10.19
N THR A 242 12.69 -16.81 9.94
CA THR A 242 11.49 -17.19 9.19
C THR A 242 10.24 -17.32 10.06
N ALA A 243 10.28 -16.86 11.32
CA ALA A 243 9.20 -17.03 12.28
C ALA A 243 8.01 -16.09 12.04
N VAL A 244 8.24 -14.88 11.51
CA VAL A 244 7.20 -13.87 11.28
C VAL A 244 7.25 -13.44 9.83
N TYR A 245 6.17 -13.71 9.10
CA TYR A 245 6.06 -13.48 7.67
C TYR A 245 4.70 -12.90 7.31
N GLN A 246 4.67 -12.19 6.17
CA GLN A 246 3.47 -11.59 5.61
C GLN A 246 3.37 -11.97 4.12
N GLU A 247 2.23 -12.49 3.70
CA GLU A 247 1.94 -12.74 2.28
C GLU A 247 1.92 -11.42 1.51
N LEU A 248 2.51 -11.40 0.31
CA LEU A 248 2.38 -10.27 -0.59
C LEU A 248 0.91 -10.15 -1.04
N PRO A 249 0.33 -8.95 -1.05
CA PRO A 249 -1.07 -8.74 -1.39
C PRO A 249 -1.33 -9.03 -2.88
N PRO A 250 -2.56 -9.42 -3.28
CA PRO A 250 -2.89 -9.78 -4.65
C PRO A 250 -2.51 -8.73 -5.71
N ILE A 251 -2.58 -7.45 -5.37
CA ILE A 251 -2.22 -6.37 -6.30
C ILE A 251 -0.74 -6.38 -6.70
N ALA A 252 0.16 -6.92 -5.85
CA ALA A 252 1.58 -7.03 -6.16
C ALA A 252 1.85 -7.99 -7.34
N TYR A 253 0.92 -8.88 -7.66
CA TYR A 253 1.06 -9.85 -8.75
C TYR A 253 0.65 -9.27 -10.11
N THR A 254 -0.04 -8.12 -10.11
CA THR A 254 -0.53 -7.45 -11.33
C THR A 254 0.09 -6.06 -11.53
N ASN A 255 0.79 -5.52 -10.53
CA ASN A 255 1.40 -4.19 -10.58
C ASN A 255 2.89 -4.28 -10.19
N ASP A 256 3.77 -4.10 -11.18
CA ASP A 256 5.22 -4.17 -11.01
C ASP A 256 5.76 -3.12 -10.04
N ASP A 257 5.14 -1.94 -9.92
CA ASP A 257 5.59 -0.91 -8.99
C ASP A 257 5.29 -1.33 -7.55
N VAL A 258 4.10 -1.88 -7.29
CA VAL A 258 3.74 -2.44 -5.98
C VAL A 258 4.65 -3.63 -5.65
N TRP A 259 4.92 -4.51 -6.62
CA TRP A 259 5.88 -5.60 -6.48
C TRP A 259 7.25 -5.08 -6.02
N ARG A 260 7.81 -4.09 -6.71
CA ARG A 260 9.13 -3.50 -6.39
C ARG A 260 9.21 -2.89 -5.00
N VAL A 261 8.09 -2.42 -4.44
CA VAL A 261 7.99 -1.91 -3.07
C VAL A 261 7.96 -3.03 -2.04
N LEU A 262 7.23 -4.10 -2.35
CA LEU A 262 6.93 -5.15 -1.37
C LEU A 262 7.92 -6.31 -1.38
N VAL A 263 8.67 -6.49 -2.48
CA VAL A 263 9.80 -7.42 -2.51
C VAL A 263 10.83 -6.96 -1.48
N PRO A 264 11.30 -7.88 -0.61
CA PRO A 264 12.30 -7.58 0.41
C PRO A 264 13.52 -6.85 -0.15
N MET A 265 14.10 -6.00 0.68
CA MET A 265 15.30 -5.24 0.39
C MET A 265 16.53 -6.16 0.24
N PRO A 266 17.60 -5.71 -0.43
CA PRO A 266 18.85 -6.46 -0.48
C PRO A 266 19.32 -6.88 0.93
N GLY A 267 19.69 -8.15 1.08
CA GLY A 267 20.04 -8.76 2.37
C GLY A 267 18.85 -9.28 3.18
N GLU A 268 17.61 -9.08 2.75
CA GLU A 268 16.43 -9.65 3.39
C GLU A 268 15.97 -10.96 2.72
N VAL A 269 14.91 -11.56 3.26
CA VAL A 269 14.41 -12.88 2.83
C VAL A 269 13.12 -12.74 2.03
N LEU A 270 13.11 -13.29 0.81
CA LEU A 270 11.92 -13.53 0.00
C LEU A 270 11.44 -14.96 0.21
N GLY A 271 10.22 -15.10 0.74
CA GLY A 271 9.54 -16.38 0.91
C GLY A 271 8.75 -16.76 -0.34
N VAL A 272 8.79 -18.03 -0.73
CA VAL A 272 8.02 -18.59 -1.85
C VAL A 272 7.29 -19.84 -1.40
N VAL A 273 6.00 -19.94 -1.72
CA VAL A 273 5.21 -21.17 -1.58
C VAL A 273 4.71 -21.58 -2.96
N LEU A 274 5.04 -22.81 -3.35
CA LEU A 274 4.61 -23.40 -4.61
C LEU A 274 3.28 -24.14 -4.42
N PRO A 275 2.34 -24.04 -5.36
CA PRO A 275 1.09 -24.80 -5.30
C PRO A 275 1.39 -26.31 -5.39
N PRO A 276 0.71 -27.16 -4.59
CA PRO A 276 0.89 -28.60 -4.66
C PRO A 276 0.56 -29.11 -6.07
N LYS A 277 1.26 -30.16 -6.52
CA LYS A 277 1.09 -30.69 -7.90
C LYS A 277 -0.35 -31.07 -8.22
N SER A 278 -1.11 -31.55 -7.23
CA SER A 278 -2.53 -31.89 -7.37
C SER A 278 -3.43 -30.68 -7.68
N GLU A 279 -3.01 -29.47 -7.32
CA GLU A 279 -3.74 -28.24 -7.64
C GLU A 279 -3.39 -27.69 -9.02
N VAL A 280 -2.28 -28.12 -9.64
CA VAL A 280 -1.82 -27.64 -10.95
C VAL A 280 -2.30 -28.52 -12.09
N LEU A 281 -2.62 -29.79 -11.83
CA LEU A 281 -3.12 -30.67 -12.88
C LEU A 281 -4.62 -30.38 -13.10
N PRO A 282 -5.05 -30.02 -14.33
CA PRO A 282 -6.46 -30.02 -14.64
C PRO A 282 -6.96 -31.45 -14.40
N PHE A 283 -8.10 -31.60 -13.71
CA PHE A 283 -8.81 -32.88 -13.62
C PHE A 283 -9.00 -33.39 -15.05
N LYS A 284 -8.10 -34.24 -15.53
CA LYS A 284 -8.31 -34.99 -16.76
C LYS A 284 -9.45 -35.92 -16.40
N SER A 285 -10.66 -35.53 -16.76
CA SER A 285 -11.81 -36.43 -16.72
C SER A 285 -11.45 -37.58 -17.64
N GLU A 286 -11.07 -38.71 -17.07
CA GLU A 286 -10.97 -39.97 -17.80
C GLU A 286 -12.38 -40.29 -18.29
N TYR A 287 -12.63 -39.98 -19.56
CA TYR A 287 -13.76 -40.46 -20.34
C TYR A 287 -13.28 -41.54 -21.30
#